data_AF-A0A5C1EB67-F1
#
_entry.id   AF-A0A5C1EB67-F1
#
_cell.length_a   1.000
_cell.length_b   1.000
_cell.length_c   1.000
_cell.angle_alpha   90.00
_cell.angle_beta   90.00
_cell.angle_gamma   90.00
#
_symmetry.space_group_name_H-M   'P 1'
#
loop_
_entity.id
_entity.type
_entity.pdbx_description
1 polymer ?
#
loop_
_entity_poly.entity_id
_entity_poly.type
_entity_poly.pdbx_seq_one_letter_code
_entity_poly.pdbx_strand_id
1 'polypeptide(L)'
;MNKKLLLACLLALGCSAAFAQPGPGPGPGGGPGPRGGGQRGMMDCSRAIDPALCESHRAARQQAWEACRGKYGVERRRCMQTQMVSPDCAKSPDPATCERHQKARQACQDSMGPAHMQCLRDYLAPGNR
;
A
#
# COMPACT_ATOMS: atom_id res chain seq x y z
N MET A 1 55.63 -3.71 -42.70
CA MET A 1 56.47 -4.84 -42.24
C MET A 1 55.61 -6.08 -42.11
N ASN A 2 56.06 -7.20 -42.70
CA ASN A 2 55.37 -8.48 -42.79
C ASN A 2 55.80 -9.45 -41.67
N LYS A 3 54.85 -10.21 -41.09
CA LYS A 3 54.90 -11.68 -40.87
C LYS A 3 53.76 -12.09 -39.90
N LYS A 4 52.77 -12.85 -40.36
CA LYS A 4 52.68 -14.33 -40.29
C LYS A 4 52.34 -14.80 -38.86
N LEU A 5 51.13 -15.35 -38.68
CA LEU A 5 50.87 -16.81 -38.51
C LEU A 5 51.31 -17.25 -37.09
N LEU A 6 50.49 -17.76 -36.18
CA LEU A 6 49.65 -18.95 -36.25
C LEU A 6 49.10 -19.22 -34.84
N LEU A 7 47.95 -19.93 -34.81
CA LEU A 7 47.54 -20.89 -33.77
C LEU A 7 47.16 -20.30 -32.39
N ALA A 8 46.09 -20.73 -31.72
CA ALA A 8 45.34 -21.97 -31.86
C ALA A 8 43.95 -21.82 -31.24
N CYS A 9 43.00 -22.57 -31.80
CA CYS A 9 41.79 -23.01 -31.13
C CYS A 9 42.09 -23.52 -29.72
N LEU A 10 41.38 -22.99 -28.72
CA LEU A 10 40.95 -23.77 -27.57
C LEU A 10 39.44 -23.61 -27.45
N LEU A 11 38.75 -24.51 -28.14
CA LEU A 11 37.42 -24.97 -27.77
C LEU A 11 37.52 -25.58 -26.36
N ALA A 12 36.76 -25.02 -25.43
CA ALA A 12 36.09 -25.68 -24.29
C ALA A 12 36.10 -24.74 -23.08
N LEU A 13 34.90 -24.34 -22.67
CA LEU A 13 34.41 -24.15 -21.30
C LEU A 13 33.12 -23.33 -21.50
N GLY A 14 31.99 -23.97 -21.71
CA GLY A 14 31.28 -24.64 -20.62
C GLY A 14 30.04 -23.78 -20.34
N CYS A 15 28.88 -24.42 -20.32
CA CYS A 15 27.57 -23.82 -20.14
C CYS A 15 27.56 -22.67 -19.11
N SER A 16 26.75 -21.65 -19.38
CA SER A 16 26.31 -20.64 -18.41
C SER A 16 25.66 -21.32 -17.21
N ALA A 17 26.48 -21.78 -16.27
CA ALA A 17 26.06 -22.32 -15.00
C ALA A 17 25.65 -21.15 -14.12
N ALA A 18 24.34 -21.06 -13.92
CA ALA A 18 23.69 -20.61 -12.69
C ALA A 18 24.37 -19.44 -11.95
N PHE A 19 23.85 -18.23 -12.15
CA PHE A 19 23.86 -17.23 -11.09
C PHE A 19 23.06 -17.78 -9.89
N ALA A 20 23.74 -18.51 -9.02
CA ALA A 20 23.28 -18.76 -7.67
C ALA A 20 23.46 -17.47 -6.86
N GLN A 21 22.43 -16.61 -6.86
CA GLN A 21 22.31 -15.58 -5.83
C GLN A 21 21.86 -16.28 -4.54
N PRO A 22 22.59 -16.12 -3.42
CA PRO A 22 22.22 -16.74 -2.15
C PRO A 22 20.83 -16.27 -1.74
N GLY A 23 19.93 -17.24 -1.50
CA GLY A 23 18.55 -17.00 -1.12
C GLY A 23 18.45 -16.19 0.18
N PRO A 24 17.40 -15.38 0.36
CA PRO A 24 17.10 -14.79 1.66
C PRO A 24 16.78 -15.94 2.63
N GLY A 25 17.64 -16.13 3.62
CA GLY A 25 17.37 -17.06 4.71
C GLY A 25 16.09 -16.66 5.46
N PRO A 26 15.33 -17.64 5.99
CA PRO A 26 14.20 -17.36 6.85
C PRO A 26 14.71 -16.77 8.18
N GLY A 27 14.42 -15.49 8.41
CA GLY A 27 14.66 -14.85 9.70
C GLY A 27 13.77 -15.45 10.79
N PRO A 28 14.29 -15.73 11.99
CA PRO A 28 13.48 -16.20 13.11
C PRO A 28 12.79 -14.98 13.75
N GLY A 29 11.45 -14.93 13.70
CA GLY A 29 10.73 -13.83 14.35
C GLY A 29 9.27 -13.69 13.93
N GLY A 30 8.45 -14.71 14.21
CA GLY A 30 7.01 -14.65 14.04
C GLY A 30 6.31 -15.37 15.17
N GLY A 31 5.97 -14.64 16.24
CA GLY A 31 5.11 -15.15 17.30
C GLY A 31 3.73 -15.55 16.77
N PRO A 32 2.97 -16.40 17.49
CA PRO A 32 1.66 -16.87 17.09
C PRO A 32 0.63 -15.76 17.23
N GLY A 33 0.56 -14.87 16.24
CA GLY A 33 -0.57 -14.01 15.98
C GLY A 33 -1.13 -14.34 14.60
N PRO A 34 -2.44 -14.27 14.36
CA PRO A 34 -3.01 -14.49 13.04
C PRO A 34 -2.57 -13.35 12.10
N ARG A 35 -1.40 -13.50 11.47
CA ARG A 35 -0.97 -12.68 10.33
C ARG A 35 -1.71 -13.19 9.11
N GLY A 36 -2.96 -12.74 8.98
CA GLY A 36 -3.75 -12.89 7.76
C GLY A 36 -3.13 -12.07 6.63
N GLY A 37 -2.11 -12.61 5.98
CA GLY A 37 -1.71 -12.23 4.63
C GLY A 37 -2.80 -12.65 3.64
N GLY A 38 -3.89 -11.90 3.62
CA GLY A 38 -4.99 -12.08 2.69
C GLY A 38 -5.08 -10.84 1.81
N GLN A 39 -4.85 -11.04 0.51
CA GLN A 39 -5.40 -10.30 -0.63
C GLN A 39 -6.18 -9.03 -0.27
N ARG A 40 -5.80 -7.89 -0.86
CA ARG A 40 -6.52 -6.60 -0.84
C ARG A 40 -7.90 -6.69 -1.52
N GLY A 41 -8.71 -7.67 -1.13
CA GLY A 41 -10.08 -7.91 -1.54
C GLY A 41 -11.05 -7.46 -0.45
N MET A 42 -12.26 -7.14 -0.87
CA MET A 42 -13.39 -6.78 -0.02
C MET A 42 -13.57 -7.81 1.10
N MET A 43 -13.28 -7.45 2.35
CA MET A 43 -13.46 -8.36 3.49
C MET A 43 -14.95 -8.68 3.65
N ASP A 44 -15.28 -9.95 3.90
CA ASP A 44 -16.62 -10.34 4.30
C ASP A 44 -16.87 -9.83 5.73
N CYS A 45 -17.81 -8.88 5.87
CA CYS A 45 -18.14 -8.28 7.16
C CYS A 45 -18.63 -9.31 8.19
N SER A 46 -19.15 -10.45 7.74
CA SER A 46 -19.58 -11.56 8.61
C SER A 46 -18.41 -12.20 9.36
N ARG A 47 -17.17 -11.98 8.89
CA ARG A 47 -15.92 -12.48 9.51
C ARG A 47 -15.15 -11.38 10.26
N ALA A 48 -15.69 -10.16 10.32
CA ALA A 48 -15.07 -9.07 11.05
C ALA A 48 -15.28 -9.25 12.56
N ILE A 49 -14.36 -8.70 13.37
CA ILE A 49 -14.50 -8.62 14.83
C ILE A 49 -15.79 -7.89 15.22
N ASP A 50 -16.15 -6.86 14.44
CA ASP A 50 -17.40 -6.13 14.56
C ASP A 50 -18.07 -6.03 13.18
N PRO A 51 -19.09 -6.88 12.91
CA PRO A 51 -19.84 -6.86 11.66
C PRO A 51 -20.59 -5.55 11.42
N ALA A 52 -21.20 -4.97 12.47
CA ALA A 52 -21.99 -3.76 12.35
C ALA A 52 -21.12 -2.55 11.99
N LEU A 53 -19.93 -2.44 12.61
CA LEU A 53 -18.94 -1.43 12.23
C LEU A 53 -18.48 -1.63 10.78
N CYS A 54 -18.19 -2.86 10.36
CA CYS A 54 -17.80 -3.16 8.98
C CYS A 54 -18.86 -2.75 7.97
N GLU A 55 -20.13 -3.06 8.24
CA GLU A 55 -21.27 -2.70 7.39
C GLU A 55 -21.45 -1.18 7.30
N SER A 56 -21.31 -0.46 8.42
CA SER A 56 -21.38 1.01 8.43
C SER A 56 -20.30 1.64 7.55
N HIS A 57 -19.06 1.15 7.62
CA HIS A 57 -17.96 1.60 6.77
C HIS A 57 -18.18 1.23 5.29
N ARG A 58 -18.77 0.07 5.03
CA ARG A 58 -19.12 -0.37 3.67
C ARG A 58 -20.20 0.52 3.07
N ALA A 59 -21.25 0.83 3.83
CA ALA A 59 -22.32 1.73 3.40
C ALA A 59 -21.78 3.13 3.08
N ALA A 60 -20.95 3.70 3.96
CA ALA A 60 -20.30 4.99 3.72
C ALA A 60 -19.42 4.98 2.46
N ARG A 61 -18.65 3.91 2.22
CA ARG A 61 -17.88 3.75 0.98
C ARG A 61 -18.78 3.67 -0.25
N GLN A 62 -19.86 2.89 -0.19
CA GLN A 62 -20.78 2.72 -1.32
C GLN A 62 -21.43 4.05 -1.71
N GLN A 63 -21.85 4.86 -0.76
CA GLN A 63 -22.38 6.20 -1.04
C GLN A 63 -21.36 7.09 -1.77
N ALA A 64 -20.10 7.06 -1.35
CA ALA A 64 -19.03 7.76 -2.05
C ALA A 64 -18.77 7.19 -3.46
N TRP A 65 -18.86 5.86 -3.64
CA TRP A 65 -18.73 5.22 -4.96
C TRP A 65 -19.83 5.65 -5.91
N GLU A 66 -21.09 5.67 -5.46
CA GLU A 66 -22.21 6.11 -6.28
C GLU A 66 -22.11 7.60 -6.63
N ALA A 67 -21.73 8.46 -5.68
CA ALA A 67 -21.51 9.87 -5.94
C ALA A 67 -20.36 10.15 -6.93
N CYS A 68 -19.37 9.26 -6.97
CA CYS A 68 -18.24 9.33 -7.89
C CYS A 68 -18.37 8.39 -9.10
N ARG A 69 -19.58 7.86 -9.36
CA ARG A 69 -19.84 6.97 -10.48
C ARG A 69 -19.62 7.72 -11.79
N GLY A 70 -19.08 7.03 -12.80
CA GLY A 70 -18.74 7.63 -14.10
C GLY A 70 -17.43 8.44 -14.12
N LYS A 71 -16.78 8.66 -12.97
CA LYS A 71 -15.40 9.17 -12.93
C LYS A 71 -14.42 8.01 -12.98
N TYR A 72 -13.25 8.22 -13.59
CA TYR A 72 -12.20 7.21 -13.73
C TYR A 72 -10.83 7.76 -13.37
N GLY A 73 -9.86 6.87 -13.16
CA GLY A 73 -8.47 7.24 -12.91
C GLY A 73 -8.27 8.23 -11.76
N VAL A 74 -7.57 9.33 -12.03
CA VAL A 74 -7.26 10.39 -11.06
C VAL A 74 -8.50 11.18 -10.64
N GLU A 75 -9.47 11.38 -11.54
CA GLU A 75 -10.71 12.10 -11.22
C GLU A 75 -11.59 11.34 -10.24
N ARG A 76 -11.67 10.01 -10.40
CA ARG A 76 -12.39 9.15 -9.43
C ARG A 76 -11.75 9.22 -8.06
N ARG A 77 -10.42 9.18 -8.00
CA ARG A 77 -9.66 9.29 -6.74
C ARG A 77 -9.88 10.63 -6.06
N ARG A 78 -9.84 11.73 -6.81
CA ARG A 78 -10.11 13.07 -6.28
C ARG A 78 -11.53 13.18 -5.74
N CYS A 79 -12.50 12.73 -6.52
CA CYS A 79 -13.89 12.71 -6.08
C CYS A 79 -14.08 11.90 -4.80
N MET A 80 -13.47 10.71 -4.74
CA MET A 80 -13.55 9.86 -3.56
C MET A 80 -12.92 10.48 -2.32
N GLN A 81 -11.79 11.17 -2.48
CA GLN A 81 -11.12 11.88 -1.40
C GLN A 81 -12.01 13.02 -0.88
N THR A 82 -12.72 13.72 -1.76
CA THR A 82 -13.70 14.76 -1.38
C THR A 82 -14.94 14.18 -0.70
N GLN A 83 -15.50 13.08 -1.22
CA GLN A 83 -16.72 12.47 -0.68
C GLN A 83 -16.51 11.76 0.65
N MET A 84 -15.32 11.21 0.89
CA MET A 84 -14.94 10.69 2.21
C MET A 84 -14.53 11.85 3.13
N VAL A 85 -15.49 12.74 3.40
CA VAL A 85 -15.34 13.85 4.33
C VAL A 85 -14.98 13.32 5.72
N SER A 86 -14.19 14.10 6.46
CA SER A 86 -13.71 13.73 7.78
C SER A 86 -14.88 13.38 8.70
N PRO A 87 -14.82 12.22 9.38
CA PRO A 87 -15.83 11.86 10.38
C PRO A 87 -15.78 12.88 11.52
N ASP A 88 -16.94 13.10 12.17
CA ASP A 88 -17.01 13.84 13.44
C ASP A 88 -16.16 13.12 14.48
N CYS A 89 -14.94 13.61 14.73
CA CYS A 89 -14.01 12.97 15.67
C CYS A 89 -14.54 12.94 17.11
N ALA A 90 -15.46 13.84 17.45
CA ALA A 90 -16.18 13.84 18.72
C ALA A 90 -17.06 12.60 18.95
N LYS A 91 -17.47 11.91 17.87
CA LYS A 91 -18.28 10.68 17.92
C LYS A 91 -17.41 9.42 17.72
N SER A 92 -16.10 9.59 17.58
CA SER A 92 -15.18 8.48 17.40
C SER A 92 -14.86 7.82 18.75
N PRO A 93 -14.70 6.48 18.81
CA PRO A 93 -14.21 5.81 20.02
C PRO A 93 -12.80 6.28 20.44
N ASP A 94 -12.01 6.83 19.51
CA ASP A 94 -10.73 7.49 19.79
C ASP A 94 -10.66 8.86 19.10
N PRO A 95 -11.15 9.93 19.78
CA PRO A 95 -11.14 11.27 19.23
C PRO A 95 -9.74 11.79 18.91
N ALA A 96 -8.74 11.50 19.76
CA ALA A 96 -7.38 11.99 19.59
C ALA A 96 -6.70 11.41 18.35
N THR A 97 -6.87 10.11 18.10
CA THR A 97 -6.38 9.48 16.86
C THR A 97 -7.17 10.00 15.65
N CYS A 98 -8.49 10.16 15.76
CA CYS A 98 -9.29 10.70 14.68
C CYS A 98 -8.83 12.11 14.27
N GLU A 99 -8.64 13.01 15.24
CA GLU A 99 -8.18 14.38 15.00
C GLU A 99 -6.79 14.42 14.37
N ARG A 100 -5.87 13.57 14.84
CA ARG A 100 -4.53 13.47 14.24
C ARG A 100 -4.61 13.06 12.76
N HIS A 101 -5.44 12.07 12.45
CA HIS A 101 -5.66 11.62 11.07
C HIS A 101 -6.43 12.65 10.23
N GLN A 102 -7.29 13.46 10.84
CA GLN A 102 -7.98 14.57 10.17
C GLN A 102 -6.98 15.67 9.81
N LYS A 103 -6.13 16.10 10.74
CA LYS A 103 -5.05 17.07 10.49
C LYS A 103 -4.12 16.60 9.38
N ALA A 104 -3.73 15.32 9.38
CA ALA A 104 -2.93 14.74 8.31
C ALA A 104 -3.62 14.81 6.95
N ARG A 105 -4.92 14.50 6.88
CA ARG A 105 -5.70 14.59 5.62
C ARG A 105 -5.79 16.01 5.10
N GLN A 106 -5.98 16.99 5.98
CA GLN A 106 -6.00 18.41 5.64
C GLN A 106 -4.62 18.88 5.14
N ALA A 107 -3.54 18.55 5.85
CA ALA A 107 -2.18 18.90 5.45
C ALA A 107 -1.78 18.27 4.10
N CYS A 108 -2.28 17.08 3.79
CA CYS A 108 -1.97 16.34 2.57
C CYS A 108 -3.03 16.50 1.47
N GLN A 109 -4.01 17.41 1.61
CA GLN A 109 -5.16 17.50 0.69
C GLN A 109 -4.76 17.84 -0.77
N ASP A 110 -3.64 18.56 -0.93
CA ASP A 110 -3.16 19.01 -2.25
C ASP A 110 -2.41 17.91 -3.02
N SER A 111 -2.13 16.78 -2.35
CA SER A 111 -1.48 15.61 -2.95
C SER A 111 -2.49 14.54 -3.33
N MET A 112 -2.22 13.81 -4.40
CA MET A 112 -3.08 12.72 -4.89
C MET A 112 -2.31 11.41 -5.08
N GLY A 113 -2.99 10.29 -4.88
CA GLY A 113 -2.43 8.96 -5.19
C GLY A 113 -1.25 8.57 -4.29
N PRO A 114 -0.17 7.99 -4.85
CA PRO A 114 0.99 7.56 -4.05
C PRO A 114 1.61 8.68 -3.22
N ALA A 115 1.69 9.91 -3.77
CA ALA A 115 2.21 11.07 -3.05
C ALA A 115 1.35 11.43 -1.83
N HIS A 116 0.02 11.30 -1.94
CA HIS A 116 -0.89 11.48 -0.80
C HIS A 116 -0.66 10.46 0.29
N MET A 117 -0.50 9.19 -0.08
CA MET A 117 -0.21 8.14 0.90
C MET A 117 1.14 8.36 1.59
N GLN A 118 2.15 8.84 0.84
CA GLN A 118 3.45 9.16 1.41
C GLN A 118 3.35 10.33 2.40
N CYS A 119 2.71 11.43 2.01
CA CYS A 119 2.48 12.58 2.89
C CYS A 119 1.75 12.18 4.18
N LEU A 120 0.69 11.35 4.08
CA LEU A 120 -0.02 10.84 5.26
C LEU A 120 0.87 9.99 6.15
N ARG A 121 1.73 9.13 5.56
CA ARG A 121 2.66 8.29 6.33
C ARG A 121 3.69 9.12 7.07
N ASP A 122 4.23 10.15 6.42
CA ASP A 122 5.23 11.04 7.02
C ASP A 122 4.60 11.91 8.12
N TYR A 123 3.41 12.47 7.89
CA TYR A 123 2.70 13.26 8.89
C TYR A 123 2.32 12.45 10.13
N LEU A 124 1.94 11.17 9.95
CA LEU A 124 1.50 10.29 11.04
C LEU A 124 2.63 9.46 11.66
N ALA A 125 3.86 9.55 11.15
CA ALA A 125 4.99 8.81 11.68
C ALA A 125 5.28 9.18 13.15
N PRO A 126 5.59 8.20 14.02
CA PRO A 126 6.03 8.48 15.37
C PRO A 126 7.38 9.21 15.32
N GLY A 127 7.37 10.53 15.57
CA GLY A 127 8.58 11.38 15.50
C GLY A 127 8.33 12.78 14.95
N ASN A 128 7.20 13.01 14.27
CA ASN A 128 6.74 14.35 13.85
C ASN A 128 5.83 15.02 14.91
N ARG A 129 6.02 14.67 16.19
CA ARG A 129 5.20 15.15 17.31
C ARG A 129 5.97 16.14 18.16
#